data_AF-M9YBY5-F1
#
_entry.id   AF-M9YBY5-F1
#
_cell.length_a   1.000
_cell.length_b   1.000
_cell.length_c   1.000
_cell.angle_alpha   90.00
_cell.angle_beta   90.00
_cell.angle_gamma   90.00
#
_symmetry.space_group_name_H-M   'P 1'
#
loop_
_entity.id
_entity.type
_entity.pdbx_description
1 polymer ?
#
loop_
_entity_poly.entity_id
_entity_poly.type
_entity_poly.pdbx_seq_one_letter_code
_entity_poly.pdbx_strand_id
1 'polypeptide(L)'
;MKQIEETLVAAFPEYEVLLEQRPDGSLLFTLRQDGRPVMRRALSLDQMRNSLQLDWLIGAIQRDLAIEAGEAPMVARLQSQSRLRLPTYAIH
;
A
#
# COMPACT_ATOMS: atom_id res chain seq x y z
N MET A 1 10.94 -1.40 14.01
CA MET A 1 11.10 -1.86 12.61
C MET A 1 10.44 -3.22 12.38
N LYS A 2 10.67 -4.24 13.23
CA LYS A 2 10.02 -5.57 13.12
C LYS A 2 8.50 -5.52 12.85
N GLN A 3 7.75 -4.75 13.64
CA GLN A 3 6.29 -4.65 13.49
C GLN A 3 5.84 -4.27 12.06
N ILE A 4 6.58 -3.40 11.39
CA ILE A 4 6.21 -2.88 10.06
C ILE A 4 6.55 -3.90 8.98
N GLU A 5 7.68 -4.58 9.13
CA GLU A 5 8.06 -5.72 8.29
C GLU A 5 7.02 -6.84 8.40
N GLU A 6 6.63 -7.22 9.61
CA GLU A 6 5.61 -8.25 9.85
C GLU A 6 4.26 -7.86 9.23
N THR A 7 3.85 -6.59 9.35
CA THR A 7 2.62 -6.09 8.71
C THR A 7 2.71 -6.16 7.18
N LEU A 8 3.85 -5.80 6.59
CA LEU A 8 4.03 -5.85 5.14
C LEU A 8 4.08 -7.29 4.62
N VAL A 9 4.79 -8.19 5.31
CA VAL A 9 4.81 -9.63 4.99
C VAL A 9 3.40 -10.22 5.08
N ALA A 10 2.64 -9.89 6.12
CA ALA A 10 1.26 -10.37 6.27
C ALA A 10 0.31 -9.81 5.20
N ALA A 11 0.57 -8.61 4.67
CA ALA A 11 -0.27 -7.98 3.66
C ALA A 11 -0.04 -8.53 2.24
N PHE A 12 1.11 -9.17 1.98
CA PHE A 12 1.50 -9.70 0.66
C PHE A 12 2.01 -11.15 0.78
N PRO A 13 1.18 -12.11 1.25
CA PRO A 13 1.63 -13.47 1.53
C PRO A 13 2.06 -14.25 0.28
N GLU A 14 1.61 -13.83 -0.91
CA GLU A 14 1.94 -14.47 -2.20
C GLU A 14 3.26 -13.96 -2.79
N TYR A 15 3.89 -12.96 -2.16
CA TYR A 15 5.09 -12.31 -2.66
C TYR A 15 6.22 -12.41 -1.63
N GLU A 16 7.45 -12.50 -2.12
CA GLU A 16 8.63 -12.33 -1.28
C GLU A 16 8.84 -10.83 -1.01
N VAL A 17 8.73 -10.44 0.26
CA VAL A 17 8.91 -9.05 0.72
C VAL A 17 10.37 -8.82 1.12
N LEU A 18 10.99 -7.83 0.49
CA LEU A 18 12.33 -7.35 0.84
C LEU A 18 12.28 -5.90 1.29
N LEU A 19 12.92 -5.63 2.42
CA LEU A 19 13.06 -4.28 2.99
C LEU A 19 14.53 -3.94 3.13
N GLU A 20 14.99 -2.93 2.40
CA GLU A 20 16.37 -2.45 2.47
C GLU A 20 16.40 -1.03 3.06
N GLN A 21 17.23 -0.79 4.07
CA GLN A 21 17.44 0.55 4.59
C GLN A 21 18.24 1.39 3.59
N ARG A 22 17.73 2.58 3.27
CA ARG A 22 18.43 3.55 2.45
C ARG A 22 19.18 4.55 3.34
N PRO A 23 20.31 5.10 2.88
CA PRO A 23 21.13 6.04 3.65
C PRO A 23 20.41 7.36 3.97
N ASP A 24 19.32 7.68 3.27
CA ASP A 24 18.42 8.81 3.56
C ASP A 24 17.43 8.52 4.71
N GLY A 25 17.51 7.34 5.32
CA GLY A 25 16.62 6.89 6.39
C GLY A 25 15.32 6.28 5.89
N SER A 26 15.02 6.32 4.58
CA SER A 26 13.85 5.65 4.02
C SER A 26 14.06 4.13 3.92
N LEU A 27 12.97 3.37 3.77
CA LEU A 27 13.02 1.94 3.44
C LEU A 27 12.72 1.72 1.96
N LEU A 28 13.52 0.91 1.29
CA LEU A 28 13.19 0.40 -0.02
C LEU A 28 12.43 -0.90 0.13
N PHE A 29 11.15 -0.85 -0.20
CA PHE A 29 10.26 -2.00 -0.23
C PHE A 29 10.25 -2.59 -1.63
N THR A 30 10.58 -3.87 -1.73
CA THR A 30 10.57 -4.62 -2.98
C THR A 30 9.71 -5.86 -2.82
N LEU A 31 8.78 -6.06 -3.75
CA LEU A 31 8.03 -7.30 -3.89
C LEU A 31 8.63 -8.13 -5.00
N ARG A 32 8.80 -9.42 -4.76
CA ARG A 32 9.24 -10.40 -5.77
C ARG A 32 8.23 -11.53 -5.89
N GLN A 33 8.10 -12.01 -7.11
CA GLN A 33 7.33 -13.20 -7.47
C GLN A 33 8.19 -14.06 -8.40
N ASP A 34 8.26 -15.36 -8.16
CA ASP A 34 9.08 -16.30 -8.95
C ASP A 34 10.55 -15.84 -9.13
N GLY A 35 11.13 -15.24 -8.09
CA GLY A 35 12.50 -14.74 -8.08
C GLY A 35 12.72 -13.43 -8.86
N ARG A 36 11.67 -12.82 -9.43
CA ARG A 36 11.76 -11.55 -10.16
C ARG A 36 11.11 -10.41 -9.37
N PRO A 37 11.71 -9.21 -9.34
CA PRO A 37 11.06 -8.05 -8.74
C PRO A 37 9.85 -7.65 -9.59
N VAL A 38 8.67 -7.65 -8.97
CA VAL A 38 7.41 -7.21 -9.59
C VAL A 38 7.09 -5.76 -9.22
N MET A 39 7.57 -5.30 -8.07
CA MET A 39 7.34 -3.92 -7.63
C MET A 39 8.47 -3.44 -6.72
N ARG A 40 8.84 -2.16 -6.83
CA ARG A 40 9.84 -1.53 -5.97
C ARG A 40 9.41 -0.11 -5.61
N ARG A 41 9.38 0.22 -4.32
CA ARG A 41 8.90 1.52 -3.82
C ARG A 41 9.70 2.00 -2.62
N ALA A 42 10.05 3.28 -2.60
CA ALA A 42 10.63 3.92 -1.43
C ALA A 42 9.53 4.30 -0.43
N LEU A 43 9.74 3.94 0.84
CA LEU A 43 8.88 4.21 1.98
C LEU A 43 9.59 5.18 2.91
N SER A 44 9.06 6.39 3.02
CA SER A 44 9.59 7.39 3.96
C SER A 44 9.26 7.01 5.41
N LEU A 45 10.13 7.41 6.34
CA LEU A 45 9.92 7.19 7.78
C LEU A 45 8.60 7.76 8.31
N ASP A 46 8.13 8.87 7.75
CA ASP A 46 6.86 9.49 8.15
C ASP A 46 5.66 8.55 7.89
N GLN A 47 5.64 7.91 6.72
CA GLN A 47 4.61 6.95 6.32
C GLN A 47 4.64 5.68 7.16
N MET A 48 5.81 5.34 7.69
CA MET A 48 6.01 4.18 8.53
C MET A 48 5.64 4.40 10.00
N ARG A 49 5.64 5.65 10.49
CA ARG A 49 5.33 5.98 11.89
C ARG A 49 3.83 6.04 12.17
N ASN A 50 3.01 6.22 11.15
CA ASN A 50 1.56 6.37 11.27
C ASN A 50 0.86 5.11 10.72
N SER A 51 0.21 4.35 11.61
CA SER A 51 -0.51 3.13 11.25
C SER A 51 -1.58 3.35 10.18
N LEU A 52 -2.28 4.50 10.22
CA LEU A 52 -3.25 4.85 9.19
C LEU A 52 -2.57 5.03 7.84
N GLN A 53 -1.45 5.76 7.77
CA GLN A 53 -0.71 5.96 6.52
C GLN A 53 -0.16 4.63 5.97
N LEU A 54 0.29 3.73 6.85
CA LEU A 54 0.73 2.39 6.47
C LEU A 54 -0.42 1.57 5.85
N ASP A 55 -1.62 1.60 6.43
CA ASP A 55 -2.83 0.97 5.88
C ASP A 55 -3.19 1.51 4.48
N TRP A 56 -3.14 2.84 4.32
CA TRP A 56 -3.38 3.50 3.03
C TRP A 56 -2.32 3.12 1.99
N LEU A 57 -1.06 3.06 2.40
CA LEU A 57 0.05 2.64 1.56
C LEU A 57 -0.13 1.20 1.09
N ILE A 58 -0.47 0.27 1.99
CA ILE A 58 -0.75 -1.14 1.64
C ILE A 58 -1.88 -1.21 0.62
N GLY A 59 -2.99 -0.50 0.85
CA GLY A 59 -4.12 -0.48 -0.08
C GLY A 59 -3.76 0.12 -1.45
N ALA A 60 -2.87 1.11 -1.50
CA ALA A 60 -2.37 1.67 -2.75
C ALA A 60 -1.51 0.63 -3.50
N ILE A 61 -0.59 -0.05 -2.80
CA ILE A 61 0.27 -1.09 -3.37
C ILE A 61 -0.56 -2.24 -3.94
N GLN A 62 -1.56 -2.73 -3.20
CA GLN A 62 -2.46 -3.78 -3.68
C GLN A 62 -3.21 -3.37 -4.96
N ARG A 63 -3.64 -2.10 -5.03
CA ARG A 63 -4.31 -1.57 -6.22
C ARG A 63 -3.35 -1.49 -7.41
N ASP A 64 -2.14 -0.97 -7.20
CA ASP A 64 -1.13 -0.87 -8.25
C ASP A 64 -0.79 -2.26 -8.80
N LEU A 65 -0.62 -3.27 -7.93
CA LEU A 65 -0.40 -4.66 -8.34
C LEU A 65 -1.55 -5.25 -9.16
N ALA A 66 -2.81 -5.02 -8.74
CA ALA A 66 -3.97 -5.50 -9.49
C ALA A 66 -4.01 -4.87 -10.89
N ILE A 67 -3.75 -3.56 -10.99
CA ILE A 67 -3.69 -2.84 -12.27
C ILE A 67 -2.59 -3.43 -13.17
N GLU A 68 -1.38 -3.64 -12.66
CA GLU A 68 -0.26 -4.21 -13.41
C GLU A 68 -0.52 -5.67 -13.85
N ALA A 69 -1.25 -6.45 -13.05
CA ALA A 69 -1.69 -7.80 -13.40
C ALA A 69 -2.86 -7.83 -14.41
N GLY A 70 -3.45 -6.67 -14.74
CA GLY A 70 -4.67 -6.59 -15.56
C GLY A 70 -5.93 -7.07 -14.83
N GLU A 71 -5.86 -7.24 -13.52
CA GLU A 71 -6.99 -7.62 -12.67
C GLU A 71 -7.72 -6.37 -12.17
N ALA A 72 -9.05 -6.36 -12.23
CA ALA A 72 -9.81 -5.27 -11.64
C ALA A 72 -9.57 -5.26 -10.12
N PRO A 73 -9.11 -4.14 -9.53
CA PRO A 73 -8.78 -4.11 -8.10
C PRO A 73 -10.03 -4.50 -7.31
N MET A 74 -9.93 -5.54 -6.46
CA MET A 74 -11.04 -5.91 -5.59
C MET A 74 -11.27 -4.76 -4.62
N VAL A 75 -12.33 -4.00 -4.88
CA VAL A 75 -12.73 -2.78 -4.18
C VAL A 75 -13.30 -3.12 -2.80
N ALA A 76 -12.56 -3.85 -1.96
CA ALA A 76 -13.05 -4.30 -0.65
C ALA A 76 -13.10 -3.16 0.39
N ARG A 77 -12.44 -2.01 0.13
CA ARG A 77 -12.38 -0.87 1.07
C ARG A 77 -13.10 0.40 0.62
N LEU A 78 -13.71 0.45 -0.57
CA LEU A 78 -14.43 1.66 -1.00
C LEU A 78 -15.79 1.83 -0.31
N GLN A 79 -16.34 0.77 0.29
CA GLN A 79 -17.60 0.86 1.05
C GLN A 79 -17.49 1.68 2.34
N SER A 80 -16.27 1.95 2.83
CA SER A 80 -16.07 2.86 3.97
C SER A 80 -16.11 4.35 3.58
N GLN A 81 -16.03 4.68 2.29
CA GLN A 81 -16.09 6.07 1.80
C GLN A 81 -17.48 6.49 1.30
N SER A 82 -18.41 5.55 1.18
CA SER A 82 -19.78 5.81 0.71
C SER A 82 -20.72 6.32 1.82
N ARG A 83 -20.33 7.32 2.61
CA ARG A 83 -21.28 8.06 3.49
C ARG A 83 -21.03 9.56 3.62
N LEU A 84 -20.25 10.16 2.74
CA LEU A 84 -20.31 11.62 2.60
C LEU A 84 -21.34 11.93 1.53
N ARG A 85 -22.53 12.36 1.99
CA ARG A 85 -23.59 12.93 1.16
C ARG A 85 -22.97 13.88 0.14
N LEU A 86 -23.36 13.71 -1.13
CA LEU A 86 -23.04 14.65 -2.19
C LEU A 86 -23.45 16.05 -1.74
N PRO A 87 -22.57 17.07 -1.80
CA PRO A 87 -22.96 18.43 -1.48
C PRO A 87 -23.98 18.90 -2.51
N THR A 88 -25.21 19.13 -2.06
CA THR A 88 -26.21 19.83 -2.87
C THR A 88 -25.86 21.31 -2.85
N TYR A 89 -25.48 21.87 -3.99
CA TYR A 89 -25.42 23.32 -4.15
C TYR A 89 -26.86 23.85 -4.02
N ALA A 90 -27.15 24.51 -2.91
CA ALA A 90 -28.32 25.36 -2.82
C ALA A 90 -28.09 26.54 -3.76
N ILE A 91 -28.91 26.62 -4.80
CA ILE A 91 -28.95 27.76 -5.72
C ILE A 91 -29.75 28.85 -4.99
N HIS A 92 -29.07 29.93 -4.60
CA HIS A 92 -29.72 31.14 -4.06
C HIS A 92 -29.97 32.14 -5.18
#